data_AF-X1MEX1-F1
#
_entry.id   AF-X1MEX1-F1
#
_cell.length_a   1.000
_cell.length_b   1.000
_cell.length_c   1.000
_cell.angle_alpha   90.00
_cell.angle_beta   90.00
_cell.angle_gamma   90.00
#
_symmetry.space_group_name_H-M   'P 1'
#
loop_
_entity.id
_entity.type
_entity.pdbx_description
1 polymer ?
#
loop_
_entity_poly.entity_id
_entity_poly.type
_entity_poly.pdbx_seq_one_letter_code
_entity_poly.pdbx_strand_id
1 'polypeptide(L)'
;EIGYMGQKVTSGNITKDGFLMEPLEFTIQNGNGELYFSLPEGTRMLNREGKPPAMIMIDPVAPSELPPPPSDGSVILMPFRIHPDLTIDPIMKVTIHYDKWELGDGINEEDLVLAYYDEAREKWVMLPTEVDVEANTVTAWVSHTSIFAILSNIAGEFPWWWIVGGVLGIALLAFLIRHRIRSRPATKPDASQTRLTK
;
A
#
# COMPACT_ATOMS: atom_id res chain seq x y z
N GLU A 1 19.55 -9.59 15.10
CA GLU A 1 18.85 -10.77 14.57
C GLU A 1 17.45 -10.32 14.21
N ILE A 2 17.12 -10.31 12.93
CA ILE A 2 15.79 -9.93 12.44
C ILE A 2 14.82 -11.04 12.85
N GLY A 3 13.88 -10.73 13.74
CA GLY A 3 12.93 -11.68 14.30
C GLY A 3 12.16 -12.43 13.21
N TYR A 4 12.05 -13.74 13.36
CA TYR A 4 11.33 -14.61 12.44
C TYR A 4 9.82 -14.31 12.49
N MET A 5 9.26 -13.83 11.37
CA MET A 5 7.81 -13.79 11.15
C MET A 5 7.27 -15.22 11.11
N GLY A 6 6.26 -15.52 11.93
CA GLY A 6 5.49 -16.75 11.73
C GLY A 6 4.75 -16.69 10.40
N GLN A 7 4.79 -17.76 9.61
CA GLN A 7 3.96 -17.91 8.42
C GLN A 7 2.48 -17.67 8.78
N LYS A 8 1.83 -16.75 8.08
CA LYS A 8 0.38 -16.54 8.22
C LYS A 8 -0.33 -17.07 6.98
N VAL A 9 -1.14 -18.10 7.20
CA VAL A 9 -2.05 -18.66 6.20
C VAL A 9 -3.43 -18.09 6.43
N THR A 10 -4.08 -17.65 5.36
CA THR A 10 -5.47 -17.21 5.42
C THR A 10 -6.30 -17.77 4.26
N SER A 11 -7.56 -18.03 4.57
CA SER A 11 -8.60 -18.35 3.59
C SER A 11 -9.73 -17.35 3.73
N GLY A 12 -9.90 -16.48 2.74
CA GLY A 12 -11.11 -15.68 2.61
C GLY A 12 -12.22 -16.49 1.93
N ASN A 13 -13.48 -16.16 2.22
CA ASN A 13 -14.60 -16.66 1.43
C ASN A 13 -14.59 -15.97 0.05
N ILE A 14 -14.10 -16.66 -0.98
CA ILE A 14 -13.95 -16.15 -2.34
C ILE A 14 -14.93 -16.87 -3.29
N THR A 15 -15.61 -16.12 -4.15
CA THR A 15 -16.50 -16.68 -5.17
C THR A 15 -15.70 -17.39 -6.28
N LYS A 16 -16.39 -18.21 -7.09
CA LYS A 16 -15.75 -18.86 -8.26
C LYS A 16 -15.16 -17.86 -9.26
N ASP A 17 -15.70 -16.63 -9.29
CA ASP A 17 -15.27 -15.56 -10.20
C ASP A 17 -14.17 -14.65 -9.59
N GLY A 18 -13.72 -14.96 -8.36
CA GLY A 18 -12.58 -14.31 -7.72
C GLY A 18 -12.91 -13.22 -6.71
N PHE A 19 -14.18 -12.99 -6.37
CA PHE A 19 -14.57 -11.89 -5.49
C PHE A 19 -14.57 -12.30 -4.02
N LEU A 20 -13.95 -11.49 -3.16
CA LEU A 20 -14.12 -11.58 -1.71
C LEU A 20 -15.56 -11.29 -1.32
N MET A 21 -16.15 -12.17 -0.51
CA MET A 21 -17.52 -12.02 0.01
C MET A 21 -17.56 -11.26 1.35
N GLU A 22 -16.42 -10.99 1.95
CA GLU A 22 -16.28 -10.25 3.21
C GLU A 22 -14.93 -9.50 3.19
N PRO A 23 -14.80 -8.39 3.94
CA PRO A 23 -13.51 -7.72 4.06
C PRO A 23 -12.49 -8.64 4.71
N LEU A 24 -11.26 -8.56 4.22
CA LEU A 24 -10.16 -9.39 4.67
C LEU A 24 -9.07 -8.47 5.23
N GLU A 25 -8.88 -8.53 6.55
CA GLU A 25 -7.91 -7.70 7.27
C GLU A 25 -6.85 -8.58 7.95
N PHE A 26 -5.60 -8.14 7.87
CA PHE A 26 -4.49 -8.84 8.51
C PHE A 26 -3.57 -7.86 9.19
N THR A 27 -3.27 -8.17 10.45
CA THR A 27 -2.07 -7.69 11.13
C THR A 27 -1.11 -8.85 11.30
N ILE A 28 0.15 -8.65 10.93
CA ILE A 28 1.27 -9.55 11.19
C ILE A 28 2.24 -8.80 12.06
N GLN A 29 2.44 -9.31 13.27
CA GLN A 29 3.40 -8.80 14.23
C GLN A 29 4.76 -9.40 13.91
N ASN A 30 5.73 -8.54 13.61
CA ASN A 30 7.14 -8.89 13.58
C ASN A 30 7.78 -8.30 14.84
N GLY A 31 8.83 -8.92 15.38
CA GLY A 31 9.57 -8.37 16.53
C GLY A 31 10.03 -6.91 16.35
N ASN A 32 10.09 -6.46 15.10
CA ASN A 32 10.70 -5.24 14.61
C ASN A 32 9.68 -4.28 13.94
N GLY A 33 8.38 -4.60 13.99
CA GLY A 33 7.31 -3.78 13.41
C GLY A 33 6.04 -4.56 13.05
N GLU A 34 5.02 -3.87 12.55
CA GLU A 34 3.71 -4.45 12.25
C GLU A 34 3.35 -4.28 10.78
N LEU A 35 2.92 -5.35 10.13
CA LEU A 35 2.44 -5.32 8.76
C LEU A 35 0.91 -5.41 8.76
N TYR A 36 0.24 -4.40 8.19
CA TYR A 36 -1.19 -4.31 8.06
C TYR A 36 -1.64 -4.35 6.59
N PHE A 37 -2.63 -5.19 6.31
CA PHE A 37 -3.35 -5.22 5.04
C PHE A 37 -4.85 -5.14 5.26
N SER A 38 -5.53 -4.44 4.35
CA SER A 38 -6.98 -4.45 4.26
C SER A 38 -7.40 -4.61 2.80
N LEU A 39 -8.22 -5.62 2.55
CA LEU A 39 -8.88 -5.87 1.28
C LEU A 39 -10.39 -5.74 1.51
N PRO A 40 -11.07 -4.77 0.89
CA PRO A 40 -12.52 -4.63 1.06
C PRO A 40 -13.28 -5.81 0.44
N GLU A 41 -14.50 -6.03 0.92
CA GLU A 41 -15.48 -6.89 0.25
C GLU A 41 -15.61 -6.49 -1.22
N GLY A 42 -15.79 -7.47 -2.10
CA GLY A 42 -15.88 -7.26 -3.54
C GLY A 42 -14.54 -7.07 -4.23
N THR A 43 -13.41 -7.16 -3.51
CA THR A 43 -12.10 -7.21 -4.16
C THR A 43 -11.96 -8.52 -4.94
N ARG A 44 -11.56 -8.39 -6.20
CA ARG A 44 -11.31 -9.50 -7.11
C ARG A 44 -9.84 -9.89 -7.10
N MET A 45 -9.56 -11.17 -6.89
CA MET A 45 -8.21 -11.72 -6.87
C MET A 45 -8.13 -12.93 -7.78
N LEU A 46 -7.25 -12.88 -8.79
CA LEU A 46 -7.09 -13.94 -9.78
C LEU A 46 -5.63 -14.21 -10.12
N ASN A 47 -5.29 -15.47 -10.35
CA ASN A 47 -4.00 -15.85 -10.89
C ASN A 47 -3.94 -15.64 -12.43
N ARG A 48 -2.80 -15.98 -13.04
CA ARG A 48 -2.60 -15.86 -14.50
C ARG A 48 -3.57 -16.72 -15.34
N GLU A 49 -4.18 -17.75 -14.76
CA GLU A 49 -5.20 -18.58 -15.41
C GLU A 49 -6.63 -18.02 -15.26
N GLY A 50 -6.80 -16.89 -14.57
CA GLY A 50 -8.11 -16.31 -14.29
C GLY A 50 -8.90 -17.08 -13.22
N LYS A 51 -8.20 -17.80 -12.33
CA LYS A 51 -8.81 -18.54 -11.22
C LYS A 51 -8.54 -17.87 -9.86
N PRO A 52 -9.49 -17.95 -8.91
CA PRO A 52 -9.25 -17.50 -7.55
C PRO A 52 -8.15 -18.31 -6.86
N PRO A 53 -7.41 -17.71 -5.90
CA PRO A 53 -6.53 -18.48 -5.02
C PRO A 53 -7.35 -19.38 -4.08
N ALA A 54 -6.79 -20.56 -3.76
CA ALA A 54 -7.34 -21.40 -2.69
C ALA A 54 -7.00 -20.83 -1.30
N MET A 55 -5.82 -20.22 -1.18
CA MET A 55 -5.32 -19.56 0.02
C MET A 55 -4.34 -18.45 -0.38
N ILE A 56 -4.20 -17.46 0.50
CA ILE A 56 -3.20 -16.41 0.40
C ILE A 56 -2.22 -16.61 1.55
N MET A 57 -0.93 -16.53 1.25
CA MET A 57 0.13 -16.72 2.22
C MET A 57 1.02 -15.49 2.25
N ILE A 58 1.38 -15.08 3.45
CA ILE A 58 2.29 -13.97 3.70
C ILE A 58 3.43 -14.50 4.55
N ASP A 59 4.62 -14.54 3.96
CA ASP A 59 5.81 -15.13 4.55
C ASP A 59 6.91 -14.07 4.68
N PRO A 60 7.77 -14.15 5.71
CA PRO A 60 9.04 -13.41 5.70
C PRO A 60 9.89 -13.88 4.53
N VAL A 61 10.74 -12.99 4.01
CA VAL A 61 11.79 -13.41 3.07
C VAL A 61 13.06 -13.72 3.86
N ALA A 62 13.54 -14.96 3.73
CA ALA A 62 14.80 -15.37 4.35
C ALA A 62 15.99 -14.63 3.70
N PRO A 63 17.09 -14.36 4.42
CA PRO A 63 18.26 -13.68 3.85
C PRO A 63 18.83 -14.36 2.60
N SER A 64 18.71 -15.68 2.48
CA SER A 64 19.15 -16.46 1.31
C SER A 64 18.25 -16.31 0.09
N GLU A 65 17.03 -15.83 0.26
CA GLU A 65 16.02 -15.63 -0.79
C GLU A 65 15.78 -14.16 -1.11
N LEU A 66 16.48 -13.26 -0.39
CA LEU A 66 16.32 -11.83 -0.54
C LEU A 66 16.92 -11.37 -1.87
N PRO A 67 16.16 -10.67 -2.72
CA PRO A 67 16.72 -10.06 -3.93
C PRO A 67 17.83 -9.06 -3.61
N PRO A 68 18.80 -8.86 -4.52
CA PRO A 68 19.88 -7.91 -4.31
C PRO A 68 19.34 -6.48 -4.13
N PRO A 69 20.04 -5.62 -3.38
CA PRO A 69 19.65 -4.22 -3.22
C PRO A 69 19.68 -3.48 -4.57
N PRO A 70 18.85 -2.45 -4.75
CA PRO A 70 18.74 -1.73 -6.03
C PRO A 70 20.00 -0.93 -6.40
N SER A 71 20.80 -0.53 -5.41
CA SER A 71 22.05 0.20 -5.62
C SER A 71 23.02 0.00 -4.45
N ASP A 72 24.29 0.33 -4.65
CA ASP A 72 25.30 0.29 -3.60
C ASP A 72 24.91 1.22 -2.44
N GLY A 73 24.93 0.68 -1.22
CA GLY A 73 24.57 1.41 -0.01
C GLY A 73 23.07 1.46 0.31
N SER A 74 22.21 0.96 -0.58
CA SER A 74 20.78 0.82 -0.29
C SER A 74 20.53 -0.25 0.76
N VAL A 75 19.56 0.03 1.62
CA VAL A 75 19.15 -0.87 2.71
C VAL A 75 17.78 -1.43 2.41
N ILE A 76 17.62 -2.75 2.58
CA ILE A 76 16.34 -3.44 2.48
C ILE A 76 15.87 -3.74 3.90
N LEU A 77 14.68 -3.24 4.25
CA LEU A 77 14.06 -3.36 5.55
C LEU A 77 12.74 -4.12 5.45
N MET A 78 12.47 -4.97 6.43
CA MET A 78 11.21 -5.71 6.61
C MET A 78 10.69 -6.42 5.33
N PRO A 79 11.49 -7.26 4.65
CA PRO A 79 11.04 -7.92 3.43
C PRO A 79 10.02 -9.03 3.72
N PHE A 80 8.94 -9.06 2.93
CA PHE A 80 7.91 -10.11 2.99
C PHE A 80 7.43 -10.48 1.58
N ARG A 81 6.91 -11.70 1.44
CA ARG A 81 6.33 -12.20 0.19
C ARG A 81 4.85 -12.46 0.40
N ILE A 82 4.02 -11.98 -0.52
CA ILE A 82 2.63 -12.39 -0.66
C ILE A 82 2.53 -13.35 -1.84
N HIS A 83 1.86 -14.50 -1.66
CA HIS A 83 1.70 -15.47 -2.74
C HIS A 83 0.40 -16.29 -2.60
N PRO A 84 -0.10 -16.93 -3.68
CA PRO A 84 0.49 -17.04 -5.02
C PRO A 84 0.51 -15.72 -5.79
N ASP A 85 1.08 -15.72 -7.00
CA ASP A 85 1.00 -14.59 -7.95
C ASP A 85 -0.45 -14.32 -8.34
N LEU A 86 -0.96 -13.15 -7.93
CA LEU A 86 -2.32 -12.72 -8.11
C LEU A 86 -2.36 -11.28 -8.63
N THR A 87 -3.35 -11.00 -9.47
CA THR A 87 -3.82 -9.65 -9.76
C THR A 87 -4.95 -9.32 -8.80
N ILE A 88 -4.96 -8.10 -8.26
CA ILE A 88 -5.89 -7.61 -7.24
C ILE A 88 -6.60 -6.37 -7.78
N ASP A 89 -7.93 -6.35 -7.73
CA ASP A 89 -8.77 -5.24 -8.17
C ASP A 89 -9.99 -5.04 -7.24
N PRO A 90 -10.13 -3.90 -6.54
CA PRO A 90 -9.29 -2.71 -6.60
C PRO A 90 -7.93 -2.91 -5.91
N ILE A 91 -7.03 -1.94 -6.07
CA ILE A 91 -5.69 -1.97 -5.45
C ILE A 91 -5.79 -2.13 -3.92
N MET A 92 -4.95 -3.01 -3.38
CA MET A 92 -4.81 -3.29 -1.95
C MET A 92 -3.98 -2.18 -1.28
N LYS A 93 -4.39 -1.76 -0.08
CA LYS A 93 -3.58 -0.89 0.77
C LYS A 93 -2.64 -1.73 1.62
N VAL A 94 -1.35 -1.41 1.59
CA VAL A 94 -0.31 -2.00 2.43
C VAL A 94 0.21 -0.93 3.36
N THR A 95 0.18 -1.18 4.66
CA THR A 95 0.76 -0.29 5.68
C THR A 95 1.74 -1.08 6.53
N ILE A 96 2.95 -0.55 6.69
CA ILE A 96 3.99 -1.14 7.52
C ILE A 96 4.31 -0.15 8.62
N HIS A 97 4.13 -0.56 9.86
CA HIS A 97 4.64 0.13 11.02
C HIS A 97 6.07 -0.35 11.27
N TYR A 98 7.04 0.55 11.23
CA TYR A 98 8.45 0.25 11.48
C TYR A 98 8.85 0.66 12.90
N ASP A 99 9.88 0.02 13.46
CA ASP A 99 10.54 0.53 14.66
C ASP A 99 11.66 1.49 14.27
N LYS A 100 11.49 2.78 14.59
CA LYS A 100 12.48 3.82 14.30
C LYS A 100 13.84 3.56 14.96
N TRP A 101 13.88 2.83 16.07
CA TRP A 101 15.13 2.49 16.76
C TRP A 101 15.90 1.37 16.08
N GLU A 102 15.28 0.69 15.10
CA GLU A 102 15.87 -0.42 14.37
C GLU A 102 16.15 -0.12 12.90
N LEU A 103 15.81 1.07 12.40
CA LEU A 103 16.17 1.50 11.05
C LEU A 103 17.70 1.50 10.85
N GLY A 104 18.46 1.79 11.91
CA GLY A 104 19.91 1.87 11.87
C GLY A 104 20.42 3.28 11.56
N ASP A 105 21.69 3.52 11.89
CA ASP A 105 22.30 4.83 11.77
C ASP A 105 22.36 5.32 10.33
N GLY A 106 22.01 6.60 10.11
CA GLY A 106 22.10 7.25 8.81
C GLY A 106 20.92 7.00 7.88
N ILE A 107 19.88 6.29 8.31
CA ILE A 107 18.60 6.23 7.61
C ILE A 107 17.75 7.43 7.98
N ASN A 108 17.31 8.18 6.98
CA ASN A 108 16.29 9.21 7.13
C ASN A 108 14.89 8.60 6.90
N GLU A 109 13.99 8.80 7.86
CA GLU A 109 12.63 8.26 7.82
C GLU A 109 11.84 8.80 6.63
N GLU A 110 12.05 10.06 6.25
CA GLU A 110 11.36 10.69 5.12
C GLU A 110 11.77 10.10 3.77
N ASP A 111 12.91 9.42 3.70
CA ASP A 111 13.45 8.79 2.49
C ASP A 111 13.03 7.32 2.34
N LEU A 112 12.19 6.80 3.25
CA LEU A 112 11.68 5.44 3.18
C LEU A 112 10.70 5.27 2.02
N VAL A 113 10.88 4.21 1.23
CA VAL A 113 10.04 3.91 0.07
C VAL A 113 9.60 2.46 0.11
N LEU A 114 8.30 2.18 0.01
CA LEU A 114 7.83 0.82 -0.20
C LEU A 114 8.08 0.42 -1.66
N ALA A 115 8.61 -0.77 -1.88
CA ALA A 115 8.89 -1.29 -3.21
C ALA A 115 8.46 -2.75 -3.33
N TYR A 116 8.24 -3.18 -4.57
CA TYR A 116 8.09 -4.59 -4.90
C TYR A 116 9.23 -5.07 -5.78
N TYR A 117 9.57 -6.34 -5.70
CA TYR A 117 10.54 -6.94 -6.61
C TYR A 117 9.83 -7.44 -7.87
N ASP A 118 10.24 -6.95 -9.04
CA ASP A 118 9.80 -7.48 -10.33
C ASP A 118 10.73 -8.64 -10.71
N GLU A 119 10.30 -9.87 -10.46
CA GLU A 119 11.08 -11.07 -10.76
C GLU A 119 11.39 -11.22 -12.26
N ALA A 120 10.54 -10.70 -13.15
CA ALA A 120 10.76 -10.79 -14.59
C ALA A 120 11.82 -9.78 -15.09
N ARG A 121 11.95 -8.64 -14.42
CA ARG A 121 12.96 -7.61 -14.71
C ARG A 121 14.19 -7.69 -13.82
N GLU A 122 14.15 -8.57 -12.82
CA GLU A 122 15.15 -8.73 -11.76
C GLU A 122 15.50 -7.39 -11.07
N LYS A 123 14.48 -6.59 -10.77
CA LYS A 123 14.65 -5.23 -10.23
C LYS A 123 13.59 -4.87 -9.20
N TRP A 124 13.99 -4.10 -8.20
CA TRP A 124 13.05 -3.41 -7.33
C TRP A 124 12.36 -2.28 -8.08
N VAL A 125 11.04 -2.24 -7.97
CA VAL A 125 10.19 -1.17 -8.47
C VAL A 125 9.60 -0.43 -7.28
N MET A 126 10.01 0.83 -7.13
CA MET A 126 9.51 1.73 -6.09
C MET A 126 8.02 2.00 -6.29
N LEU A 127 7.27 2.15 -5.21
CA LEU A 127 5.86 2.52 -5.22
C LEU A 127 5.68 3.97 -4.75
N PRO A 128 4.64 4.69 -5.21
CA PRO A 128 4.20 5.91 -4.56
C PRO A 128 3.88 5.61 -3.10
N THR A 129 4.66 6.19 -2.20
CA THR A 129 4.69 5.84 -0.78
C THR A 129 4.32 7.05 0.06
N GLU A 130 3.43 6.86 1.02
CA GLU A 130 3.15 7.82 2.08
C GLU A 130 3.91 7.41 3.34
N VAL A 131 4.76 8.30 3.84
CA VAL A 131 5.47 8.12 5.11
C VAL A 131 4.82 9.02 6.17
N ASP A 132 4.44 8.42 7.29
CA ASP A 132 4.02 9.12 8.50
C ASP A 132 5.06 8.86 9.58
N VAL A 133 5.97 9.82 9.76
CA VAL A 133 7.09 9.76 10.71
C VAL A 133 6.59 9.84 12.16
N GLU A 134 5.45 10.48 12.42
CA GLU A 134 4.89 10.55 13.78
C GLU A 134 4.29 9.20 14.18
N ALA A 135 3.60 8.55 13.25
CA ALA A 135 3.02 7.22 13.43
C ALA A 135 4.01 6.08 13.16
N ASN A 136 5.23 6.36 12.69
CA ASN A 136 6.22 5.38 12.20
C ASN A 136 5.63 4.41 11.17
N THR A 137 4.89 4.93 10.18
CA THR A 137 4.27 4.08 9.14
C THR A 137 4.70 4.43 7.72
N VAL A 138 4.79 3.40 6.89
CA VAL A 138 5.00 3.48 5.44
C VAL A 138 3.81 2.82 4.76
N THR A 139 3.14 3.55 3.88
CA THR A 139 1.92 3.09 3.20
C THR A 139 2.06 3.17 1.68
N ALA A 140 1.64 2.14 0.96
CA ALA A 140 1.46 2.20 -0.49
C ALA A 140 0.27 1.35 -0.96
N TRP A 141 -0.04 1.45 -2.25
CA TRP A 141 -1.13 0.71 -2.88
C TRP A 141 -0.62 -0.19 -3.99
N VAL A 142 -1.09 -1.45 -4.00
CA VAL A 142 -0.57 -2.50 -4.88
C VAL A 142 -1.71 -3.26 -5.56
N SER A 143 -1.55 -3.58 -6.84
CA SER A 143 -2.55 -4.31 -7.64
C SER A 143 -2.18 -5.77 -7.89
N HIS A 144 -1.14 -6.25 -7.24
CA HIS A 144 -0.64 -7.61 -7.41
C HIS A 144 0.11 -8.07 -6.17
N THR A 145 0.38 -9.37 -6.09
CA THR A 145 1.24 -9.97 -5.08
C THR A 145 2.67 -10.11 -5.59
N SER A 146 3.65 -9.94 -4.70
CA SER A 146 5.07 -10.07 -5.00
C SER A 146 5.86 -10.19 -3.67
N ILE A 147 7.18 -10.14 -3.77
CA ILE A 147 8.05 -9.71 -2.67
C ILE A 147 7.96 -8.19 -2.54
N PHE A 148 7.80 -7.71 -1.31
CA PHE A 148 7.79 -6.31 -0.95
C PHE A 148 8.81 -6.04 0.16
N ALA A 149 9.31 -4.82 0.21
CA ALA A 149 10.17 -4.34 1.29
C ALA A 149 10.14 -2.81 1.37
N ILE A 150 10.57 -2.28 2.53
CA ILE A 150 10.92 -0.87 2.65
C ILE A 150 12.37 -0.73 2.19
N LEU A 151 12.61 0.25 1.32
CA LEU A 151 13.94 0.61 0.83
C LEU A 151 14.35 1.96 1.40
N SER A 152 15.64 2.10 1.67
CA SER A 152 16.27 3.34 2.13
C SER A 152 17.65 3.51 1.48
N ASN A 153 18.23 4.71 1.56
CA ASN A 153 19.52 5.07 0.97
C ASN A 153 19.59 4.68 -0.52
N ILE A 154 18.54 5.01 -1.26
CA ILE A 154 18.44 4.69 -2.68
C ILE A 154 19.21 5.74 -3.48
N ALA A 155 20.22 5.31 -4.24
CA ALA A 155 20.97 6.23 -5.09
C ALA A 155 20.09 6.70 -6.26
N GLY A 156 20.03 8.02 -6.46
CA GLY A 156 19.12 8.73 -7.34
C GLY A 156 18.77 8.07 -8.68
N GLU A 157 17.56 7.53 -8.76
CA GLU A 157 16.68 7.54 -9.93
C GLU A 157 15.22 7.67 -9.45
N PHE A 158 14.86 8.81 -8.85
CA PHE A 158 13.45 9.17 -8.71
C PHE A 158 12.94 9.65 -10.07
N PRO A 159 11.95 9.01 -10.72
CA PRO A 159 11.38 9.58 -11.92
C PRO A 159 10.71 10.91 -11.55
N TRP A 160 11.26 12.01 -12.05
CA TRP A 160 10.88 13.41 -11.75
C TRP A 160 9.40 13.71 -12.03
N TRP A 161 8.71 12.82 -12.72
CA TRP A 161 7.31 12.92 -13.08
C TRP A 161 6.39 12.69 -11.86
N TRP A 162 6.82 11.91 -10.85
CA TRP A 162 6.07 11.74 -9.60
C TRP A 162 6.14 12.97 -8.68
N ILE A 163 7.30 13.62 -8.60
CA ILE A 163 7.49 14.81 -7.74
C ILE A 163 6.67 16.00 -8.28
N VAL A 164 6.57 16.14 -9.60
CA VAL A 164 5.77 17.20 -10.23
C VAL A 164 4.26 16.86 -10.24
N GLY A 165 3.88 15.57 -10.26
CA GLY A 165 2.48 15.14 -10.28
C GLY A 165 1.82 14.98 -8.89
N GLY A 166 2.56 14.53 -7.88
CA GLY A 166 2.03 14.16 -6.56
C GLY A 166 1.80 15.35 -5.64
N VAL A 167 2.80 16.23 -5.48
CA VAL A 167 2.69 17.37 -4.55
C VAL A 167 1.79 18.48 -5.12
N LEU A 168 1.87 18.72 -6.45
CA LEU A 168 0.97 19.68 -7.09
C LEU A 168 -0.46 19.13 -7.24
N GLY A 169 -0.61 17.83 -7.51
CA GLY A 169 -1.90 17.16 -7.71
C GLY A 169 -2.73 17.08 -6.43
N ILE A 170 -2.14 16.68 -5.30
CA ILE A 170 -2.86 16.54 -4.03
C ILE A 170 -3.28 17.91 -3.47
N ALA A 171 -2.41 18.93 -3.57
CA ALA A 171 -2.74 20.29 -3.19
C ALA A 171 -3.84 20.91 -4.07
N LEU A 172 -3.82 20.68 -5.39
CA LEU A 172 -4.88 21.14 -6.30
C LEU A 172 -6.20 20.40 -6.07
N LEU A 173 -6.18 19.09 -5.81
CA LEU A 173 -7.39 18.31 -5.58
C LEU A 173 -8.09 18.74 -4.27
N ALA A 174 -7.33 18.93 -3.19
CA ALA A 174 -7.82 19.49 -1.94
C ALA A 174 -8.34 20.93 -2.11
N PHE A 175 -7.65 21.76 -2.89
CA PHE A 175 -8.06 23.13 -3.20
C PHE A 175 -9.36 23.18 -4.03
N LEU A 176 -9.51 22.32 -5.03
CA LEU A 176 -10.70 22.26 -5.89
C LEU A 176 -11.92 21.72 -5.15
N ILE A 177 -11.74 20.72 -4.27
CA ILE A 177 -12.82 20.23 -3.39
C ILE A 177 -13.27 21.36 -2.45
N ARG A 178 -12.32 22.07 -1.82
CA ARG A 178 -12.62 23.19 -0.91
C ARG A 178 -13.25 24.39 -1.64
N HIS A 179 -12.83 24.67 -2.86
CA HIS A 179 -13.42 25.72 -3.69
C HIS A 179 -14.85 25.36 -4.10
N ARG A 180 -15.10 24.12 -4.55
CA ARG A 180 -16.42 23.68 -5.04
C ARG A 180 -17.48 23.58 -3.94
N ILE A 181 -17.08 23.31 -2.70
CA ILE A 181 -17.98 23.33 -1.54
C ILE A 181 -18.36 24.78 -1.18
N ARG A 182 -17.41 25.72 -1.24
CA ARG A 182 -17.66 27.15 -0.96
C ARG A 182 -18.45 27.86 -2.05
N SER A 183 -18.38 27.41 -3.30
CA SER A 183 -19.07 28.03 -4.44
C SER A 183 -20.47 27.47 -4.73
N ARG A 184 -21.03 26.62 -3.84
CA ARG A 184 -22.47 26.33 -3.88
C ARG A 184 -23.22 27.53 -3.29
N PRO A 185 -23.94 28.34 -4.09
CA PRO A 185 -24.85 29.33 -3.53
C PRO A 185 -25.92 28.59 -2.71
N ALA A 186 -26.20 29.10 -1.52
CA ALA A 186 -27.27 28.61 -0.67
C ALA A 186 -28.56 28.51 -1.49
N THR A 187 -29.20 27.34 -1.46
CA THR A 187 -30.51 27.12 -2.06
C THR A 187 -31.47 28.14 -1.46
N LYS A 188 -31.90 29.11 -2.27
CA LYS A 188 -32.87 30.12 -1.87
C LYS A 188 -34.17 29.39 -1.48
N PRO A 189 -34.78 29.68 -0.32
CA PRO A 189 -36.03 29.03 0.05
C PRO A 189 -37.09 29.36 -1.00
N ASP A 190 -37.78 28.30 -1.44
CA ASP A 190 -38.81 28.35 -2.46
C ASP A 190 -40.00 29.19 -1.98
N ALA A 191 -40.24 30.31 -2.67
CA ALA A 191 -41.31 31.25 -2.36
C ALA A 191 -42.71 30.73 -2.75
N SER A 192 -42.83 29.50 -3.24
CA SER A 192 -44.11 28.93 -3.67
C SER A 192 -44.91 28.22 -2.56
N GLN A 193 -44.34 28.03 -1.36
CA GLN A 193 -45.03 27.38 -0.23
C GLN A 193 -45.76 28.34 0.73
N THR A 194 -45.65 29.67 0.57
CA THR A 194 -46.32 30.65 1.45
C THR A 194 -47.69 31.12 0.94
N ARG A 195 -48.27 30.48 -0.09
CA ARG A 195 -49.59 30.87 -0.64
C ARG A 195 -50.65 29.77 -0.48
N LEU A 196 -50.62 29.06 0.64
CA LEU A 196 -51.68 28.13 1.06
C LEU A 196 -51.88 28.21 2.59
N THR A 197 -51.92 29.41 3.17
CA THR A 197 -52.62 29.63 4.45
C THR A 197 -52.99 31.11 4.57
N LYS A 198 -54.31 31.34 4.56
CA LYS A 198 -55.06 32.53 4.97
C LYS A 198 -55.20 33.70 3.99
#